data_AF-A0A1Z9E3D7-F1
#
_entry.id   AF-A0A1Z9E3D7-F1
#
_cell.length_a   1.000
_cell.length_b   1.000
_cell.length_c   1.000
_cell.angle_alpha   90.00
_cell.angle_beta   90.00
_cell.angle_gamma   90.00
#
_symmetry.space_group_name_H-M   'P 1'
#
loop_
_entity.id
_entity.type
_entity.pdbx_description
1 polymer ?
#
loop_
_entity_poly.entity_id
_entity_poly.type
_entity_poly.pdbx_seq_one_letter_code
_entity_poly.pdbx_strand_id
1 'polypeptide(L)'
;MEHGPRDRKESSRIDVRVLPDSVARLWETMLRLDPNWDLSKWLDERALDELELVEGHLGRERLRLEQRLHRIETLVKRLKRQREVAGEAVITDPNQRNLFDVYENNQANLEKEDTSIDSLPEGDAMVDFGSLGFDDDPLIAIVSEH
;
A
#
# COMPACT_ATOMS: atom_id res chain seq x y z
N MET A 1 -24.85 -20.28 -67.29
CA MET A 1 -25.13 -19.80 -65.92
C MET A 1 -23.80 -19.42 -65.30
N GLU A 2 -23.61 -18.12 -65.11
CA GLU A 2 -22.39 -17.50 -64.57
C GLU A 2 -22.48 -17.57 -63.03
N HIS A 3 -21.53 -18.26 -62.40
CA HIS A 3 -21.44 -18.30 -60.94
C HIS A 3 -20.79 -16.99 -60.47
N GLY A 4 -21.56 -16.17 -59.76
CA GLY A 4 -21.10 -14.90 -59.18
C GLY A 4 -19.93 -15.06 -58.19
N PRO A 5 -19.25 -13.94 -57.88
CA PRO A 5 -18.03 -13.96 -57.08
C PRO A 5 -18.38 -14.39 -55.66
N ARG A 6 -17.77 -15.48 -55.20
CA ARG A 6 -17.88 -15.92 -53.80
C ARG A 6 -17.35 -14.82 -52.89
N ASP A 7 -18.17 -14.43 -51.94
CA ASP A 7 -17.87 -13.47 -50.87
C ASP A 7 -16.48 -13.70 -50.29
N ARG A 8 -15.58 -12.76 -50.60
CA ARG A 8 -14.29 -12.58 -49.96
C ARG A 8 -14.52 -11.93 -48.60
N LYS A 9 -15.14 -12.64 -47.67
CA LYS A 9 -14.99 -12.34 -46.23
C LYS A 9 -13.80 -13.15 -45.74
N GLU A 10 -12.62 -12.61 -46.01
CA GLU A 10 -11.40 -12.92 -45.25
C GLU A 10 -11.61 -12.34 -43.84
N SER A 11 -12.42 -13.00 -43.02
CA SER A 11 -12.25 -12.86 -41.57
C SER A 11 -10.84 -13.32 -41.29
N SER A 12 -10.07 -12.51 -40.56
CA SER A 12 -8.70 -12.83 -40.13
C SER A 12 -8.69 -14.24 -39.52
N ARG A 13 -8.33 -15.24 -40.32
CA ARG A 13 -8.32 -16.64 -39.91
C ARG A 13 -7.10 -16.82 -39.03
N ILE A 14 -7.27 -16.56 -37.74
CA ILE A 14 -6.30 -16.97 -36.73
C ILE A 14 -6.03 -18.46 -36.99
N ASP A 15 -4.78 -18.82 -37.27
CA ASP A 15 -4.42 -20.21 -37.52
C ASP A 15 -4.49 -20.99 -36.21
N VAL A 16 -5.57 -21.76 -36.06
CA VAL A 16 -5.88 -22.58 -34.90
C VAL A 16 -4.76 -23.57 -34.56
N ARG A 17 -3.93 -23.95 -35.55
CA ARG A 17 -2.81 -24.89 -35.34
C ARG A 17 -1.62 -24.29 -34.62
N VAL A 18 -1.58 -22.96 -34.48
CA VAL A 18 -0.48 -22.23 -33.82
C VAL A 18 -0.91 -21.74 -32.43
N LEU A 19 -2.20 -21.86 -32.09
CA LEU A 19 -2.73 -21.43 -30.80
C LEU A 19 -2.32 -22.41 -29.69
N PRO A 20 -1.97 -21.91 -28.48
CA PRO A 20 -1.76 -22.77 -27.32
C PRO A 20 -3.00 -23.62 -27.01
N ASP A 21 -2.80 -24.84 -26.51
CA ASP A 21 -3.87 -25.80 -26.22
C ASP A 21 -5.02 -25.22 -25.38
N SER A 22 -4.71 -24.34 -24.42
CA SER A 22 -5.70 -23.66 -23.59
C SER A 22 -6.62 -22.74 -24.40
N VAL A 23 -6.04 -21.95 -25.31
CA VAL A 23 -6.77 -21.00 -26.15
C VAL A 23 -7.55 -21.74 -27.24
N ALA A 24 -7.00 -22.82 -27.80
CA ALA A 24 -7.69 -23.66 -28.77
C ALA A 24 -8.93 -24.33 -28.16
N ARG A 25 -8.83 -24.85 -26.92
CA ARG A 25 -9.99 -25.40 -26.19
C ARG A 25 -11.05 -24.33 -25.93
N LEU A 26 -10.65 -23.15 -25.48
CA LEU A 26 -11.57 -22.03 -25.28
C LEU A 26 -12.30 -21.70 -26.58
N TRP A 27 -11.55 -21.55 -27.67
CA TRP A 27 -12.07 -21.24 -29.00
C TRP A 27 -13.11 -22.27 -29.45
N GLU A 28 -12.81 -23.57 -29.33
CA GLU A 28 -13.76 -24.64 -29.68
C GLU A 28 -15.02 -24.58 -28.80
N THR A 29 -14.87 -24.40 -27.48
CA THR A 29 -16.02 -24.33 -26.57
C THR A 29 -16.91 -23.12 -26.84
N MET A 30 -16.32 -21.97 -27.15
CA MET A 30 -17.05 -20.74 -27.43
C MET A 30 -17.77 -20.80 -28.77
N LEU A 31 -17.16 -21.38 -29.80
CA LEU A 31 -17.84 -21.61 -31.08
C LEU A 31 -19.00 -22.60 -30.98
N ARG A 32 -18.95 -23.55 -30.03
CA ARG A 32 -20.08 -24.44 -29.72
C ARG A 32 -21.23 -23.72 -29.02
N LEU A 33 -20.95 -22.66 -28.28
CA LEU A 33 -21.93 -21.83 -27.59
C LEU A 33 -22.55 -20.79 -28.54
N ASP A 34 -21.71 -20.07 -29.28
CA ASP A 34 -22.11 -19.07 -30.27
C ASP A 34 -21.27 -19.20 -31.56
N PRO A 35 -21.89 -19.60 -32.68
CA PRO A 35 -21.20 -19.70 -33.97
C PRO A 35 -20.68 -18.37 -34.52
N ASN A 36 -21.20 -17.23 -34.06
CA ASN A 36 -20.77 -15.89 -34.49
C ASN A 36 -19.67 -15.30 -33.60
N TRP A 37 -19.19 -16.06 -32.63
CA TRP A 37 -18.15 -15.61 -31.70
C TRP A 37 -16.81 -15.40 -32.42
N ASP A 38 -16.10 -14.32 -32.03
CA ASP A 38 -14.85 -13.89 -32.66
C ASP A 38 -13.73 -13.80 -31.60
N LEU A 39 -12.74 -14.66 -31.73
CA LEU A 39 -11.59 -14.72 -30.82
C LEU A 39 -10.75 -13.46 -30.84
N SER A 40 -10.64 -12.79 -31.99
CA SER A 40 -9.83 -11.57 -32.10
C SER A 40 -10.42 -10.46 -31.22
N LYS A 41 -11.73 -10.23 -31.35
CA LYS A 41 -12.46 -9.26 -30.53
C LYS A 41 -12.41 -9.60 -29.05
N TRP A 42 -12.60 -10.87 -28.70
CA TRP A 42 -12.53 -11.28 -27.29
C TRP A 42 -11.12 -11.08 -26.70
N LEU A 43 -10.06 -11.36 -27.46
CA LEU A 43 -8.69 -11.10 -27.02
C LEU A 43 -8.41 -9.61 -26.87
N ASP A 44 -8.90 -8.78 -27.79
CA ASP A 44 -8.76 -7.33 -27.72
C ASP A 44 -9.48 -6.77 -26.48
N GLU A 45 -10.73 -7.18 -26.24
CA GLU A 45 -11.48 -6.83 -25.03
C GLU A 45 -10.76 -7.28 -23.77
N ARG A 46 -10.29 -8.53 -23.73
CA ARG A 46 -9.59 -9.07 -22.56
C ARG A 46 -8.25 -8.37 -22.30
N ALA A 47 -7.55 -7.94 -23.34
CA ALA A 47 -6.32 -7.18 -23.23
C ALA A 47 -6.57 -5.77 -22.69
N LEU A 48 -7.66 -5.13 -23.11
CA LEU A 48 -8.09 -3.83 -22.57
C LEU A 48 -8.44 -3.92 -21.08
N ASP A 49 -9.21 -4.94 -20.69
CA ASP A 49 -9.55 -5.18 -19.27
C ASP A 49 -8.28 -5.38 -18.42
N GLU A 50 -7.32 -6.14 -18.94
CA GLU A 50 -6.06 -6.41 -18.23
C GLU A 50 -5.21 -5.13 -18.13
N LEU A 51 -5.17 -4.30 -19.18
CA LEU A 51 -4.49 -3.01 -19.15
C LEU A 51 -5.12 -2.06 -18.11
N GLU A 52 -6.44 -1.98 -18.05
CA GLU A 52 -7.14 -1.17 -17.04
C GLU A 52 -6.81 -1.63 -15.62
N LEU A 53 -6.77 -2.95 -15.40
CA LEU A 53 -6.38 -3.51 -14.10
C LEU A 53 -4.92 -3.15 -13.75
N VAL A 54 -4.00 -3.27 -14.71
CA VAL A 54 -2.59 -2.89 -14.52
C VAL A 54 -2.45 -1.40 -14.21
N GLU A 55 -3.18 -0.53 -14.91
CA GLU A 55 -3.21 0.91 -14.60
C GLU A 55 -3.67 1.18 -13.17
N GLY A 56 -4.71 0.47 -12.72
CA GLY A 56 -5.17 0.52 -11.34
C GLY A 56 -4.10 0.12 -10.32
N HIS A 57 -3.34 -0.95 -10.60
CA HIS A 57 -2.23 -1.39 -9.76
C HIS A 57 -1.09 -0.37 -9.72
N LEU A 58 -0.72 0.20 -10.87
CA LEU A 58 0.30 1.23 -10.96
C LEU A 58 -0.10 2.51 -10.21
N GLY A 59 -1.37 2.90 -10.26
CA GLY A 59 -1.90 4.02 -9.48
C GLY A 59 -1.73 3.83 -7.97
N ARG A 60 -2.00 2.62 -7.47
CA ARG A 60 -1.81 2.27 -6.05
C ARG A 60 -0.34 2.26 -5.65
N GLU A 61 0.53 1.63 -6.45
CA GLU A 61 1.96 1.61 -6.19
C GLU A 61 2.58 3.01 -6.23
N ARG A 62 2.14 3.86 -7.16
CA ARG A 62 2.53 5.27 -7.20
C ARG A 62 2.16 5.98 -5.89
N LEU A 63 0.93 5.83 -5.41
CA LEU A 63 0.50 6.42 -4.14
C LEU A 63 1.35 5.92 -2.96
N ARG A 64 1.64 4.61 -2.91
CA ARG A 64 2.49 4.00 -1.88
C ARG A 64 3.90 4.62 -1.89
N LEU A 65 4.47 4.83 -3.07
CA LEU A 65 5.78 5.46 -3.23
C LEU A 65 5.76 6.94 -2.84
N GLU A 66 4.71 7.68 -3.20
CA GLU A 66 4.53 9.08 -2.80
C GLU A 66 4.45 9.23 -1.27
N GLN A 67 3.69 8.36 -0.59
CA GLN A 67 3.62 8.34 0.88
C GLN A 67 4.98 8.00 1.51
N ARG A 68 5.67 6.98 0.97
CA ARG A 68 7.01 6.61 1.45
C ARG A 68 8.01 7.75 1.28
N LEU A 69 7.96 8.45 0.16
CA LEU A 69 8.79 9.64 -0.09
C LEU A 69 8.49 10.73 0.94
N HIS A 70 7.21 11.04 1.15
CA HIS A 70 6.79 12.03 2.14
C HIS A 70 7.29 11.68 3.56
N ARG A 71 7.21 10.40 3.95
CA ARG A 71 7.78 9.93 5.22
C ARG A 71 9.29 10.14 5.29
N ILE A 72 10.03 9.86 4.22
CA ILE A 72 11.47 10.11 4.19
C ILE A 72 11.77 11.61 4.33
N GLU A 73 11.04 12.46 3.63
CA GLU A 73 11.21 13.92 3.71
C GLU A 73 10.94 14.48 5.11
N THR A 74 9.90 13.99 5.78
CA THR A 74 9.58 14.39 7.16
C THR A 74 10.67 13.95 8.13
N LEU A 75 11.22 12.74 7.98
CA LEU A 75 12.38 12.29 8.76
C LEU A 75 13.61 13.17 8.52
N VAL A 76 13.90 13.53 7.27
CA VAL A 76 15.02 14.43 6.92
C VAL A 76 14.82 15.81 7.56
N LYS A 77 13.62 16.38 7.50
CA LYS A 77 13.30 17.67 8.15
C LYS A 77 13.48 17.59 9.66
N ARG A 78 13.04 16.49 10.30
CA ARG A 78 13.23 16.26 11.74
C ARG A 78 14.71 16.18 12.11
N LEU A 79 15.51 15.43 11.35
CA LEU A 79 16.96 15.32 11.59
C LEU A 79 17.68 16.66 11.43
N LYS A 80 17.30 17.46 10.43
CA LYS A 80 17.84 18.82 10.26
C LYS A 80 17.51 19.71 11.47
N ARG A 81 16.25 19.71 11.91
CA ARG A 81 15.83 20.46 13.11
C ARG A 81 16.57 19.98 14.36
N GLN A 82 16.75 18.66 14.54
CA GLN A 82 17.52 18.13 15.67
C GLN A 82 18.98 18.57 15.63
N ARG A 83 19.60 18.61 14.44
CA ARG A 83 20.96 19.13 14.26
C ARG A 83 21.05 20.63 14.55
N GLU A 84 20.06 21.43 14.18
CA GLU A 84 20.00 22.85 14.51
C GLU A 84 19.89 23.04 16.02
N VAL A 85 18.99 22.32 16.69
CA VAL A 85 18.81 22.37 18.15
C VAL A 85 20.05 21.88 18.91
N ALA A 86 20.74 20.84 18.41
CA ALA A 86 21.95 20.31 19.04
C ALA A 86 23.22 21.11 18.70
N GLY A 87 23.25 21.76 17.53
CA GLY A 87 24.35 22.61 17.07
C GLY A 87 24.30 24.02 17.66
N GLU A 88 23.10 24.50 17.99
CA GLU A 88 22.88 25.66 18.87
C GLU A 88 23.08 25.22 20.33
N ALA A 89 24.32 24.85 20.64
CA ALA A 89 24.75 24.70 22.00
C ALA A 89 24.43 26.02 22.76
N VAL A 90 23.56 25.91 23.77
CA VAL A 90 23.52 26.81 24.94
C VAL A 90 22.98 28.21 24.66
N ILE A 91 21.71 28.33 24.25
CA ILE A 91 20.84 29.35 24.87
C ILE A 91 20.00 28.64 25.93
N THR A 92 20.66 28.00 26.89
CA THR A 92 20.04 27.77 28.20
C THR A 92 19.93 29.14 28.85
N ASP A 93 18.81 29.84 28.63
CA ASP A 93 18.38 30.86 29.58
C ASP A 93 18.32 30.16 30.94
N PRO A 94 19.12 30.59 31.94
CA PRO A 94 19.17 29.94 33.25
C PRO A 94 17.80 29.79 33.93
N ASN A 95 16.81 30.59 33.49
CA ASN A 95 15.45 30.60 34.02
C ASN A 95 14.46 29.78 33.19
N GLN A 96 14.84 29.23 32.04
CA GLN A 96 13.96 28.39 31.23
C GLN A 96 14.03 26.94 31.70
N ARG A 97 13.02 26.50 32.44
CA ARG A 97 12.82 25.10 32.86
C ARG A 97 11.73 24.44 32.01
N ASN A 98 11.78 23.12 31.86
CA ASN A 98 10.76 22.40 31.09
C ASN A 98 9.42 22.45 31.87
N LEU A 99 8.31 22.65 31.17
CA LEU A 99 6.96 22.76 31.76
C LEU A 99 6.55 21.51 32.55
N PHE A 100 7.20 20.38 32.28
CA PHE A 100 6.98 19.11 32.96
C PHE A 100 7.85 18.91 34.22
N ASP A 101 8.89 19.72 34.43
CA ASP A 101 9.76 19.66 35.63
C ASP A 101 8.99 20.05 36.91
N VAL A 102 7.84 20.70 36.77
CA VAL A 102 6.95 21.09 37.88
C VAL A 102 6.37 19.87 38.60
N TYR A 103 6.30 18.72 37.94
CA TYR A 103 5.71 17.50 38.50
C TYR A 103 6.72 16.56 39.17
N GLU A 104 8.01 16.65 38.86
CA GLU A 104 9.05 15.81 39.51
C GLU A 104 9.15 16.09 41.01
N ASN A 105 8.99 17.36 41.41
CA ASN A 105 9.02 17.75 42.83
C ASN A 105 7.84 17.23 43.66
N ASN A 106 6.79 16.69 43.03
CA ASN A 106 5.65 16.09 43.75
C ASN A 106 5.88 14.61 44.11
N GLN A 107 6.84 13.93 43.47
CA GLN A 107 7.17 12.54 43.84
C GLN A 107 8.00 12.46 45.13
N ALA A 108 8.87 13.45 45.39
CA ALA A 108 9.64 13.53 46.64
C ALA A 108 8.77 13.76 47.89
N ASN A 109 7.50 14.17 47.73
CA ASN A 109 6.55 14.32 48.83
C ASN A 109 5.62 13.11 49.02
N LEU A 110 5.74 12.08 48.17
CA LEU A 110 4.91 10.86 48.22
C LEU A 110 5.63 9.65 48.83
N GLU A 111 6.91 9.76 49.24
CA GLU A 111 7.65 8.66 49.89
C GLU A 111 7.31 8.45 51.39
N LYS A 112 6.13 8.88 51.83
CA LYS A 112 5.60 8.54 53.15
C LYS A 112 4.16 8.09 53.08
N GLU A 113 3.88 7.06 52.30
CA GLU A 113 2.80 6.10 52.57
C GLU A 113 2.98 4.88 51.65
N ASP A 114 3.42 3.78 52.25
CA ASP A 114 3.52 2.46 51.64
C ASP A 114 2.16 2.01 51.07
N THR A 115 2.11 1.51 49.83
CA THR A 115 1.49 0.20 49.48
C THR A 115 1.62 -0.12 47.97
N SER A 116 2.54 -1.03 47.68
CA SER A 116 2.42 -2.15 46.70
C SER A 116 1.85 -1.90 45.30
N ILE A 117 2.71 -1.53 44.34
CA ILE A 117 2.64 -2.00 42.94
C ILE A 117 4.09 -2.21 42.43
N ASP A 118 4.84 -3.07 43.11
CA ASP A 118 6.14 -3.53 42.63
C ASP A 118 5.90 -4.80 41.79
N SER A 119 5.82 -4.64 40.47
CA SER A 119 6.11 -5.67 39.44
C SER A 119 5.63 -5.24 38.04
N LEU A 120 6.26 -4.20 37.48
CA LEU A 120 6.43 -4.14 36.03
C LEU A 120 7.92 -3.97 35.75
N PRO A 121 8.57 -4.90 35.03
CA PRO A 121 9.97 -4.72 34.68
C PRO A 121 10.11 -3.47 33.80
N GLU A 122 10.92 -2.52 34.26
CA GLU A 122 11.44 -1.42 33.44
C GLU A 122 12.09 -2.01 32.19
N GLY A 123 11.43 -1.88 31.03
CA GLY A 123 12.02 -2.24 29.75
C GLY A 123 11.06 -2.78 28.71
N ASP A 124 9.86 -3.24 29.08
CA ASP A 124 8.89 -3.67 28.09
C ASP A 124 8.05 -2.47 27.64
N ALA A 125 8.27 -2.04 26.39
CA ALA A 125 7.35 -1.15 25.72
C ALA A 125 5.98 -1.83 25.71
N MET A 126 5.01 -1.28 26.44
CA MET A 126 3.62 -1.76 26.47
C MET A 126 2.95 -1.79 25.08
N VAL A 127 3.61 -1.21 24.07
CA VAL A 127 3.23 -1.28 22.66
C VAL A 127 4.37 -1.95 21.89
N ASP A 128 4.17 -3.21 21.53
CA ASP A 128 5.02 -3.93 20.60
C ASP A 128 4.82 -3.37 19.18
N PHE A 129 5.71 -2.47 18.76
CA PHE A 129 5.77 -1.98 17.39
C PHE A 129 6.33 -3.02 16.40
N GLY A 130 6.77 -4.19 16.88
CA GLY A 130 7.26 -5.31 16.07
C GLY A 130 6.18 -6.25 15.56
N SER A 131 5.00 -6.26 16.18
CA SER A 131 3.86 -7.08 15.73
C SER A 131 2.98 -6.42 14.66
N LEU A 132 3.22 -5.16 14.31
CA LEU A 132 2.63 -4.57 13.10
C LEU A 132 3.42 -5.10 11.90
N GLY A 133 2.83 -6.10 11.24
CA GLY A 133 3.25 -6.48 9.90
C GLY A 133 3.41 -5.23 9.04
N PHE A 134 4.42 -5.25 8.15
CA PHE A 134 4.90 -4.13 7.33
C PHE A 134 3.84 -3.47 6.41
N ASP A 135 2.59 -3.91 6.49
CA ASP A 135 1.52 -3.61 5.55
C ASP A 135 0.29 -2.91 6.17
N ASP A 136 0.17 -2.78 7.50
CA ASP A 136 -1.00 -2.15 8.13
C ASP A 136 -0.73 -0.71 8.62
N ASP A 137 -1.44 0.26 8.04
CA ASP A 137 -1.47 1.65 8.47
C ASP A 137 -2.32 1.78 9.75
N PRO A 138 -1.74 2.21 10.89
CA PRO A 138 -2.46 2.31 12.16
C PRO A 138 -3.65 3.29 12.11
N LEU A 139 -3.68 4.21 11.13
CA LEU A 139 -4.82 5.12 10.96
C LEU A 139 -6.05 4.43 10.34
N ILE A 140 -5.88 3.35 9.57
CA ILE A 140 -7.00 2.60 8.98
C ILE A 140 -7.72 1.75 10.03
N ALA A 141 -6.98 1.16 10.99
CA ALA A 141 -7.57 0.36 12.06
C ALA A 141 -8.59 1.13 12.91
N ILE A 142 -8.35 2.42 13.14
CA ILE A 142 -9.24 3.29 13.94
C ILE A 142 -10.53 3.63 13.17
N VAL A 143 -10.47 3.69 11.84
CA VAL A 143 -11.63 4.02 10.99
C VAL A 143 -12.57 2.81 10.82
N SER A 144 -12.07 1.57 10.94
CA SER A 144 -12.90 0.37 10.90
C SER A 144 -13.69 0.07 12.19
N GLU A 145 -13.45 0.83 13.26
CA GLU A 145 -14.15 0.68 14.55
C GLU A 145 -15.23 1.77 14.73
N HIS A 146 -15.99 2.13 13.70
CA HIS A 146 -17.21 2.95 13.79
C HIS A 146 -18.16 2.60 12.64
#